data_AF-A0A9D6VU81-F1
#
_entry.id   AF-A0A9D6VU81-F1
#
_cell.length_a   1.000
_cell.length_b   1.000
_cell.length_c   1.000
_cell.angle_alpha   90.00
_cell.angle_beta   90.00
_cell.angle_gamma   90.00
#
_symmetry.space_group_name_H-M   'P 1'
#
loop_
_entity.id
_entity.type
_entity.pdbx_description
1 polymer ?
#
loop_
_entity_poly.entity_id
_entity_poly.type
_entity_poly.pdbx_seq_one_letter_code
_entity_poly.pdbx_strand_id
1 'polypeptide(L)'
;MRKLLMPAACLLCSVQANAITTTVASFSTLPSDIRNCFETGYCLGDTLGTNLYADSYIDGVSAFQYVQLNGSTYDFKWLMRYDLLTPPGTVAGAAWISAQNSYNIAGSDAHNFTLYFNDMNNGYLTAPPITVTVNDNDLADGSAFRSQYFGLVEYEPGYFTYDLIASGALGIDLPFCLADGCGSSAQFNLLHMYYADGLFNFNPQDTRGLLFNRNNWYNCGYEDCGGYAQSQNLYVHAVPLPASALLLISGLVGGTLSTRRQYSKPKE
;
A
#
# COMPACT_ATOMS: atom_id res chain seq x y z
N MET A 1 -55.10 48.97 1.80
CA MET A 1 -53.83 48.87 1.06
C MET A 1 -52.71 48.48 2.03
N ARG A 2 -52.31 47.20 2.09
CA ARG A 2 -51.21 46.73 2.93
C ARG A 2 -50.02 46.39 2.04
N LYS A 3 -48.91 47.12 2.19
CA LYS A 3 -47.63 46.85 1.53
C LYS A 3 -46.99 45.63 2.20
N LEU A 4 -46.85 44.55 1.45
CA LEU A 4 -46.08 43.37 1.84
C LEU A 4 -44.61 43.60 1.46
N LEU A 5 -43.77 43.79 2.48
CA LEU A 5 -42.31 43.71 2.36
C LEU A 5 -41.92 42.23 2.34
N MET A 6 -41.40 41.76 1.21
CA MET A 6 -40.76 40.44 1.10
C MET A 6 -39.33 40.51 1.64
N PRO A 7 -38.89 39.59 2.51
CA PRO A 7 -37.49 39.47 2.88
C PRO A 7 -36.74 38.70 1.79
N ALA A 8 -35.70 39.33 1.24
CA ALA A 8 -34.73 38.69 0.36
C ALA A 8 -33.89 37.70 1.20
N ALA A 9 -34.19 36.41 1.09
CA ALA A 9 -33.35 35.36 1.64
C ALA A 9 -32.18 35.11 0.67
N CYS A 10 -31.00 35.65 0.98
CA CYS A 10 -29.75 35.29 0.32
C CYS A 10 -29.51 33.79 0.49
N LEU A 11 -29.62 33.03 -0.60
CA LEU A 11 -29.04 31.70 -0.70
C LEU A 11 -27.52 31.83 -0.61
N LEU A 12 -26.95 31.55 0.55
CA LEU A 12 -25.53 31.27 0.70
C LEU A 12 -25.29 29.85 0.16
N CYS A 13 -24.96 29.74 -1.12
CA CYS A 13 -24.34 28.54 -1.66
C CYS A 13 -22.96 28.40 -1.00
N SER A 14 -22.86 27.58 0.05
CA SER A 14 -21.58 27.15 0.59
C SER A 14 -20.91 26.25 -0.46
N VAL A 15 -20.03 26.83 -1.26
CA VAL A 15 -19.11 26.05 -2.10
C VAL A 15 -18.18 25.34 -1.11
N GLN A 16 -18.34 24.03 -0.94
CA GLN A 16 -17.33 23.23 -0.27
C GLN A 16 -16.10 23.23 -1.18
N ALA A 17 -15.17 24.15 -0.90
CA ALA A 17 -13.83 24.03 -1.42
C ALA A 17 -13.22 22.80 -0.74
N ASN A 18 -13.22 21.67 -1.44
CA ASN A 18 -12.40 20.54 -1.06
C ASN A 18 -10.96 21.05 -1.16
N ALA A 19 -10.34 21.34 -0.02
CA ALA A 19 -8.92 21.63 0.03
C ALA A 19 -8.21 20.38 -0.52
N ILE A 20 -7.56 20.53 -1.67
CA ILE A 20 -6.63 19.52 -2.15
C ILE A 20 -5.46 19.58 -1.18
N THR A 21 -5.43 18.66 -0.22
CA THR A 21 -4.26 18.49 0.63
C THR A 21 -3.14 17.98 -0.27
N THR A 22 -2.26 18.90 -0.68
CA THR A 22 -1.05 18.53 -1.38
C THR A 22 -0.15 17.80 -0.40
N THR A 23 -0.04 16.50 -0.57
CA THR A 23 0.85 15.69 0.27
C THR A 23 2.28 15.88 -0.20
N VAL A 24 3.16 16.19 0.75
CA VAL A 24 4.57 16.47 0.51
C VAL A 24 5.40 15.45 1.26
N ALA A 25 6.34 14.82 0.57
CA ALA A 25 7.37 13.99 1.18
C ALA A 25 8.68 14.77 1.24
N SER A 26 9.23 14.97 2.44
CA SER A 26 10.57 15.55 2.55
C SER A 26 11.62 14.52 2.14
N PHE A 27 12.71 14.97 1.51
CA PHE A 27 13.80 14.09 1.06
C PHE A 27 14.38 13.25 2.20
N SER A 28 14.40 13.78 3.42
CA SER A 28 14.82 13.05 4.62
C SER A 28 14.01 11.78 4.90
N THR A 29 12.75 11.73 4.44
CA THR A 29 11.86 10.57 4.59
C THR A 29 11.89 9.63 3.39
N LEU A 30 12.61 9.97 2.32
CA LEU A 30 12.76 9.05 1.19
C LEU A 30 13.71 7.91 1.54
N PRO A 31 13.53 6.72 0.96
CA PRO A 31 14.54 5.67 1.00
C PRO A 31 15.91 6.19 0.55
N SER A 32 16.99 5.73 1.18
CA SER A 32 18.31 6.37 1.05
C SER A 32 18.86 6.40 -0.38
N ASP A 33 18.58 5.36 -1.17
CA ASP A 33 18.95 5.27 -2.59
C ASP A 33 18.14 6.26 -3.45
N ILE A 34 16.83 6.37 -3.21
CA ILE A 34 15.96 7.34 -3.88
C ILE A 34 16.35 8.77 -3.48
N ARG A 35 16.56 9.03 -2.19
CA ARG A 35 17.05 10.31 -1.68
C ARG A 35 18.36 10.71 -2.36
N ASN A 36 19.33 9.80 -2.36
CA ASN A 36 20.63 10.05 -3.01
C ASN A 36 20.47 10.33 -4.51
N CYS A 37 19.54 9.65 -5.19
CA CYS A 37 19.24 9.90 -6.59
C CYS A 37 18.77 11.35 -6.85
N PHE A 38 17.88 11.88 -6.01
CA PHE A 38 17.44 13.29 -6.11
C PHE A 38 18.56 14.27 -5.71
N GLU A 39 19.30 13.99 -4.63
CA GLU A 39 20.39 14.87 -4.15
C GLU A 39 21.55 14.99 -5.15
N THR A 40 21.82 13.92 -5.91
CA THR A 40 22.86 13.90 -6.95
C THR A 40 22.37 14.37 -8.31
N GLY A 41 21.07 14.65 -8.47
CA GLY A 41 20.46 15.09 -9.72
C GLY A 41 20.24 13.97 -10.75
N TYR A 42 20.39 12.70 -10.39
CA TYR A 42 20.03 11.56 -11.24
C TYR A 42 18.53 11.25 -11.24
N CYS A 43 17.77 11.80 -10.30
CA CYS A 43 16.31 11.73 -10.29
C CYS A 43 15.71 13.13 -10.44
N LEU A 44 14.71 13.23 -11.32
CA LEU A 44 13.92 14.45 -11.56
C LEU A 44 12.47 14.18 -11.21
N GLY A 45 11.81 15.11 -10.52
CA GLY A 45 10.39 15.01 -10.15
C GLY A 45 9.82 16.38 -9.80
N ASP A 46 8.54 16.44 -9.48
CA ASP A 46 7.92 17.69 -9.01
C ASP A 46 8.43 18.02 -7.60
N THR A 47 9.39 18.94 -7.54
CA THR A 47 10.13 19.25 -6.32
C THR A 47 10.20 20.76 -6.11
N LEU A 48 10.09 21.16 -4.83
CA LEU A 48 10.34 22.53 -4.40
C LEU A 48 11.26 22.50 -3.18
N GLY A 49 12.55 22.80 -3.41
CA GLY A 49 13.57 22.65 -2.38
C GLY A 49 13.84 21.17 -2.09
N THR A 50 13.71 20.77 -0.82
CA THR A 50 13.98 19.38 -0.36
C THR A 50 12.71 18.54 -0.21
N ASN A 51 11.69 18.87 -0.99
CA ASN A 51 10.35 18.32 -0.89
C ASN A 51 9.92 17.77 -2.24
N LEU A 52 9.37 16.55 -2.24
CA LEU A 52 8.74 15.90 -3.38
C LEU A 52 7.21 16.01 -3.22
N TYR A 53 6.54 16.45 -4.28
CA TYR A 53 5.10 16.69 -4.29
C TYR A 53 4.37 15.50 -4.89
N ALA A 54 3.34 15.02 -4.19
CA ALA A 54 2.55 13.90 -4.66
C ALA A 54 1.64 14.34 -5.81
N ASP A 55 1.64 13.59 -6.91
CA ASP A 55 0.67 13.72 -8.00
C ASP A 55 -0.75 13.35 -7.53
N SER A 56 -0.83 12.43 -6.57
CA SER A 56 -2.10 11.96 -5.99
C SER A 56 -1.93 11.57 -4.53
N TYR A 57 -2.96 11.85 -3.72
CA TYR A 57 -3.06 11.40 -2.34
C TYR A 57 -4.49 10.97 -2.02
N ILE A 58 -4.63 9.77 -1.44
CA ILE A 58 -5.91 9.27 -0.93
C ILE A 58 -5.64 8.23 0.14
N ASP A 59 -6.42 8.27 1.22
CA ASP A 59 -6.49 7.23 2.25
C ASP A 59 -5.13 6.71 2.77
N GLY A 60 -4.17 7.62 3.01
CA GLY A 60 -2.85 7.27 3.52
C GLY A 60 -1.87 6.74 2.46
N VAL A 61 -2.23 6.83 1.18
CA VAL A 61 -1.38 6.49 0.04
C VAL A 61 -1.03 7.75 -0.74
N SER A 62 0.26 7.98 -0.96
CA SER A 62 0.78 9.08 -1.80
C SER A 62 1.48 8.50 -3.01
N ALA A 63 1.18 9.01 -4.20
CA ALA A 63 1.82 8.61 -5.45
C ALA A 63 2.68 9.76 -5.98
N PHE A 64 3.93 9.46 -6.32
CA PHE A 64 4.89 10.41 -6.87
C PHE A 64 5.45 9.87 -8.18
N GLN A 65 5.35 10.63 -9.26
CA GLN A 65 6.07 10.36 -10.49
C GLN A 65 7.46 10.98 -10.45
N TYR A 66 8.43 10.24 -10.94
CA TYR A 66 9.78 10.76 -11.14
C TYR A 66 10.46 10.09 -12.33
N VAL A 67 11.54 10.70 -12.80
CA VAL A 67 12.37 10.22 -13.89
C VAL A 67 13.75 9.93 -13.35
N GLN A 68 14.24 8.71 -13.54
CA GLN A 68 15.61 8.32 -13.23
C GLN A 68 16.47 8.38 -14.50
N LEU A 69 17.61 9.06 -14.40
CA LEU A 69 18.60 9.19 -15.46
C LEU A 69 19.59 8.03 -15.36
N ASN A 70 19.60 7.16 -16.37
CA ASN A 70 20.54 6.05 -16.49
C ASN A 70 21.43 6.27 -17.72
N GLY A 71 22.46 7.10 -17.54
CA GLY A 71 23.32 7.55 -18.64
C GLY A 71 22.56 8.48 -19.58
N SER A 72 22.13 7.97 -20.74
CA SER A 72 21.36 8.73 -21.74
C SER A 72 19.88 8.32 -21.84
N THR A 73 19.44 7.36 -21.02
CA THR A 73 18.04 6.93 -20.98
C THR A 73 17.29 7.58 -19.83
N TYR A 74 15.99 7.81 -20.05
CA TYR A 74 15.06 8.35 -19.08
C TYR A 74 14.08 7.26 -18.69
N ASP A 75 14.15 6.82 -17.43
CA ASP A 75 13.27 5.79 -16.89
C ASP A 75 12.19 6.45 -16.05
N PHE A 76 10.96 6.48 -16.57
CA PHE A 76 9.80 7.01 -15.85
C PHE A 76 9.34 6.01 -14.81
N LYS A 77 9.21 6.45 -13.57
CA LYS A 77 8.92 5.61 -12.41
C LYS A 77 7.82 6.21 -11.55
N TRP A 78 7.11 5.31 -10.87
CA TRP A 78 6.23 5.61 -9.76
C TRP A 78 6.92 5.28 -8.46
N LEU A 79 6.79 6.18 -7.49
CA LEU A 79 7.10 5.96 -6.09
C LEU A 79 5.79 6.09 -5.31
N MET A 80 5.37 5.00 -4.67
CA MET A 80 4.19 4.94 -3.83
C MET A 80 4.60 4.94 -2.38
N ARG A 81 4.00 5.79 -1.56
CA ARG A 81 4.16 5.82 -0.11
C ARG A 81 2.88 5.32 0.54
N TYR A 82 3.00 4.34 1.43
CA TYR A 82 1.90 3.84 2.24
C TYR A 82 2.16 4.13 3.70
N ASP A 83 1.21 4.80 4.36
CA ASP A 83 1.23 4.92 5.81
C ASP A 83 0.94 3.56 6.45
N LEU A 84 1.88 3.06 7.24
CA LEU A 84 1.74 1.79 7.96
C LEU A 84 1.10 2.05 9.32
N LEU A 85 0.07 1.28 9.67
CA LEU A 85 -0.60 1.39 10.95
C LEU A 85 -0.18 0.29 11.92
N THR A 86 0.03 0.63 13.18
CA THR A 86 -0.02 -0.34 14.29
C THR A 86 -1.39 -0.32 14.94
N PRO A 87 -1.94 -1.46 15.39
CA PRO A 87 -3.12 -1.46 16.25
C PRO A 87 -2.89 -0.54 17.46
N PRO A 88 -3.81 0.40 17.78
CA PRO A 88 -5.21 0.50 17.36
C PRO A 88 -5.51 1.42 16.14
N GLY A 89 -4.51 1.75 15.31
CA GLY A 89 -4.65 2.61 14.13
C GLY A 89 -3.69 3.80 14.10
N THR A 90 -2.57 3.73 14.85
CA THR A 90 -1.56 4.80 14.87
C THR A 90 -0.58 4.58 13.73
N VAL A 91 -0.22 5.65 13.00
CA VAL A 91 0.84 5.56 11.98
C VAL A 91 2.16 5.23 12.67
N ALA A 92 2.72 4.08 12.32
CA ALA A 92 3.92 3.52 12.93
C ALA A 92 5.15 3.57 12.03
N GLY A 93 4.96 3.97 10.78
CA GLY A 93 6.02 4.08 9.79
C GLY A 93 5.45 4.25 8.39
N ALA A 94 6.31 4.07 7.39
CA ALA A 94 5.90 4.08 6.00
C ALA A 94 6.55 2.92 5.24
N ALA A 95 5.77 2.33 4.34
CA ALA A 95 6.29 1.48 3.29
C ALA A 95 6.38 2.30 2.00
N TRP A 96 7.41 2.05 1.21
CA TRP A 96 7.54 2.65 -0.12
C TRP A 96 7.64 1.58 -1.17
N ILE A 97 6.97 1.76 -2.30
CA ILE A 97 7.12 0.90 -3.48
C ILE A 97 7.61 1.75 -4.63
N SER A 98 8.74 1.36 -5.23
CA SER A 98 9.21 1.88 -6.52
C SER A 98 8.85 0.89 -7.64
N ALA A 99 8.26 1.41 -8.71
CA ALA A 99 7.87 0.65 -9.90
C ALA A 99 8.16 1.45 -11.17
N GLN A 100 8.34 0.76 -12.30
CA GLN A 100 8.38 1.41 -13.61
C GLN A 100 6.99 1.92 -13.98
N ASN A 101 6.93 3.03 -14.72
CA ASN A 101 5.66 3.58 -15.22
C ASN A 101 4.98 2.65 -16.25
N SER A 102 5.78 1.85 -16.95
CA SER A 102 5.31 0.87 -17.92
C SER A 102 6.20 -0.36 -17.88
N TYR A 103 5.59 -1.53 -18.09
CA TYR A 103 6.29 -2.79 -18.27
C TYR A 103 5.87 -3.37 -19.61
N ASN A 104 6.79 -4.03 -20.32
CA ASN A 104 6.44 -4.71 -21.56
C ASN A 104 5.99 -6.14 -21.24
N ILE A 105 4.71 -6.43 -21.39
CA ILE A 105 4.12 -7.77 -21.19
C ILE A 105 4.39 -8.69 -22.39
N ALA A 106 4.83 -8.15 -23.54
CA ALA A 106 5.17 -8.94 -24.70
C ALA A 106 6.58 -9.55 -24.55
N GLY A 107 6.71 -10.59 -23.72
CA GLY A 107 7.84 -11.51 -23.73
C GLY A 107 8.90 -11.32 -22.64
N SER A 108 8.53 -10.85 -21.44
CA SER A 108 9.44 -10.76 -20.29
C SER A 108 8.79 -11.35 -19.04
N ASP A 109 9.27 -12.53 -18.62
CA ASP A 109 8.70 -13.36 -17.55
C ASP A 109 8.85 -12.79 -16.11
N ALA A 110 9.29 -11.54 -15.96
CA ALA A 110 9.69 -10.97 -14.68
C ALA A 110 9.71 -9.42 -14.65
N HIS A 111 8.99 -8.82 -13.70
CA HIS A 111 8.91 -7.39 -13.43
C HIS A 111 9.33 -7.09 -12.01
N ASN A 112 10.33 -6.24 -11.82
CA ASN A 112 10.86 -5.93 -10.49
C ASN A 112 10.16 -4.72 -9.87
N PHE A 113 9.81 -4.87 -8.60
CA PHE A 113 9.29 -3.86 -7.69
C PHE A 113 10.24 -3.77 -6.50
N THR A 114 10.56 -2.56 -6.06
CA THR A 114 11.43 -2.38 -4.88
C THR A 114 10.60 -1.87 -3.72
N LEU A 115 10.56 -2.65 -2.63
CA LEU A 115 9.85 -2.35 -1.41
C LEU A 115 10.84 -1.85 -0.34
N TYR A 116 10.54 -0.70 0.23
CA TYR A 116 11.32 -0.09 1.31
C TYR A 116 10.47 0.09 2.55
N PHE A 117 11.12 0.09 3.72
CA PHE A 117 10.46 0.34 4.99
C PHE A 117 11.28 1.37 5.77
N ASN A 118 10.62 2.43 6.21
CA ASN A 118 11.20 3.38 7.14
C ASN A 118 10.78 3.05 8.56
N ASP A 119 11.72 3.16 9.50
CA ASP A 119 11.48 3.16 10.96
C ASP A 119 10.80 1.90 11.52
N MET A 120 10.76 0.81 10.75
CA MET A 120 10.33 -0.49 11.24
C MET A 120 11.48 -1.15 12.00
N ASN A 121 11.57 -0.87 13.30
CA ASN A 121 12.55 -1.44 14.22
C ASN A 121 12.22 -2.91 14.55
N ASN A 122 12.03 -3.73 13.52
CA ASN A 122 11.64 -5.12 13.63
C ASN A 122 12.79 -5.96 13.07
N GLY A 123 13.67 -6.44 13.95
CA GLY A 123 14.95 -7.12 13.62
C GLY A 123 14.82 -8.46 12.87
N TYR A 124 13.70 -8.70 12.20
CA TYR A 124 13.34 -9.91 11.48
C TYR A 124 13.19 -9.71 9.97
N LEU A 125 13.19 -8.46 9.49
CA LEU A 125 13.32 -8.18 8.06
C LEU A 125 14.80 -8.22 7.67
N THR A 126 15.11 -8.84 6.53
CA THR A 126 16.32 -8.47 5.79
C THR A 126 16.27 -6.96 5.58
N ALA A 127 17.35 -6.26 5.90
CA ALA A 127 17.40 -4.81 5.80
C ALA A 127 16.89 -4.38 4.40
N PRO A 128 15.85 -3.51 4.31
CA PRO A 128 15.37 -3.03 3.04
C PRO A 128 16.53 -2.37 2.25
N PRO A 129 16.47 -2.35 0.91
CA PRO A 129 15.33 -2.69 0.07
C PRO A 129 15.07 -4.20 -0.12
N ILE A 130 13.81 -4.57 -0.36
CA ILE A 130 13.40 -5.90 -0.83
C ILE A 130 12.98 -5.78 -2.29
N THR A 131 13.64 -6.50 -3.18
CA THR A 131 13.21 -6.61 -4.58
C THR A 131 12.21 -7.76 -4.72
N VAL A 132 11.03 -7.43 -5.25
CA VAL A 132 9.97 -8.36 -5.55
C VAL A 132 9.83 -8.47 -7.06
N THR A 133 10.06 -9.66 -7.61
CA THR A 133 9.77 -9.93 -9.01
C THR A 133 8.34 -10.46 -9.14
N VAL A 134 7.59 -10.05 -10.15
CA VAL A 134 6.26 -10.60 -10.49
C VAL A 134 6.22 -10.93 -11.98
N ASN A 135 5.52 -11.98 -12.39
CA ASN A 135 5.35 -12.30 -13.81
C ASN A 135 4.19 -11.50 -14.42
N ASP A 136 3.96 -11.66 -15.72
CA ASP A 136 2.91 -10.97 -16.47
C ASP A 136 1.49 -11.22 -15.94
N ASN A 137 1.17 -12.44 -15.53
CA ASN A 137 -0.17 -12.80 -15.02
C ASN A 137 -0.40 -12.17 -13.65
N ASP A 138 0.58 -12.33 -12.74
CA ASP A 138 0.55 -11.74 -11.41
C ASP A 138 0.46 -10.19 -11.49
N LEU A 139 1.16 -9.59 -12.46
CA LEU A 139 1.12 -8.16 -12.73
C LEU A 139 -0.27 -7.71 -13.17
N ALA A 140 -0.89 -8.43 -14.11
CA ALA A 140 -2.23 -8.13 -14.62
C ALA A 140 -3.31 -8.26 -13.53
N ASP A 141 -3.15 -9.23 -12.63
CA ASP A 141 -4.03 -9.44 -11.47
C ASP A 141 -3.75 -8.43 -10.33
N GLY A 142 -2.65 -7.69 -10.41
CA GLY A 142 -2.22 -6.72 -9.40
C GLY A 142 -1.79 -7.36 -8.08
N SER A 143 -1.41 -8.65 -8.10
CA SER A 143 -1.00 -9.40 -6.91
C SER A 143 -0.15 -10.61 -7.28
N ALA A 144 0.78 -10.97 -6.40
CA ALA A 144 1.63 -12.14 -6.55
C ALA A 144 1.72 -12.93 -5.24
N PHE A 145 1.83 -14.26 -5.36
CA PHE A 145 1.95 -15.17 -4.23
C PHE A 145 3.03 -16.21 -4.47
N ARG A 146 3.91 -16.43 -3.48
CA ARG A 146 4.88 -17.52 -3.51
C ARG A 146 4.83 -18.29 -2.21
N SER A 147 4.76 -19.62 -2.31
CA SER A 147 4.97 -20.53 -1.19
C SER A 147 6.14 -21.47 -1.50
N GLN A 148 6.95 -21.75 -0.49
CA GLN A 148 8.05 -22.71 -0.54
C GLN A 148 7.96 -23.61 0.68
N TYR A 149 8.06 -24.91 0.47
CA TYR A 149 8.08 -25.90 1.54
C TYR A 149 9.36 -26.73 1.42
N PHE A 150 10.08 -26.92 2.53
CA PHE A 150 11.28 -27.74 2.61
C PHE A 150 11.03 -28.86 3.62
N GLY A 151 10.78 -30.06 3.10
CA GLY A 151 10.76 -31.30 3.89
C GLY A 151 11.93 -32.17 3.50
N LEU A 152 12.76 -32.56 4.46
CA LEU A 152 13.76 -33.61 4.28
C LEU A 152 13.14 -34.91 4.78
N VAL A 153 12.37 -35.58 3.94
CA VAL A 153 12.00 -36.96 4.23
C VAL A 153 12.89 -37.87 3.39
N GLU A 154 14.11 -38.08 3.86
CA GLU A 154 14.83 -39.33 3.58
C GLU A 154 14.19 -40.43 4.44
N TYR A 155 13.03 -40.93 4.02
CA TYR A 155 12.64 -42.29 4.37
C TYR A 155 11.68 -42.82 3.29
N GLU A 156 12.12 -43.89 2.63
CA GLU A 156 11.46 -44.71 1.61
C GLU A 156 11.46 -44.20 0.14
N PRO A 157 12.10 -44.95 -0.79
CA PRO A 157 12.07 -44.67 -2.22
C PRO A 157 10.73 -45.15 -2.80
N GLY A 158 9.69 -44.32 -2.68
CA GLY A 158 8.39 -44.68 -3.24
C GLY A 158 7.38 -43.55 -3.14
N TYR A 159 7.32 -42.71 -4.17
CA TYR A 159 6.21 -41.80 -4.48
C TYR A 159 5.89 -40.69 -3.46
N PHE A 160 6.65 -39.59 -3.50
CA PHE A 160 6.07 -38.27 -3.23
C PHE A 160 6.65 -37.25 -4.22
N THR A 161 5.95 -37.07 -5.34
CA THR A 161 6.03 -35.83 -6.11
C THR A 161 5.37 -34.76 -5.26
N TYR A 162 6.16 -33.90 -4.63
CA TYR A 162 5.63 -32.70 -4.01
C TYR A 162 5.13 -31.78 -5.12
N ASP A 163 3.80 -31.77 -5.32
CA ASP A 163 3.14 -30.80 -6.18
C ASP A 163 3.39 -29.41 -5.59
N LEU A 164 4.23 -28.66 -6.29
CA LEU A 164 4.32 -27.22 -6.19
C LEU A 164 2.96 -26.67 -6.65
N ILE A 165 1.99 -26.54 -5.74
CA ILE A 165 0.66 -26.03 -6.07
C ILE A 165 0.81 -24.55 -6.44
N ALA A 166 0.86 -24.27 -7.74
CA ALA A 166 0.79 -22.96 -8.40
C ALA A 166 1.52 -21.82 -7.65
N SER A 167 2.83 -21.72 -7.87
CA SER A 167 3.66 -20.61 -7.44
C SER A 167 3.55 -19.42 -8.40
N GLY A 168 3.14 -18.25 -7.93
CA GLY A 168 3.58 -16.98 -8.49
C GLY A 168 5.07 -16.77 -8.17
N ALA A 169 5.79 -16.11 -9.06
CA ALA A 169 7.24 -16.03 -9.00
C ALA A 169 7.69 -14.78 -8.25
N LEU A 170 7.42 -14.68 -6.94
CA LEU A 170 8.09 -13.67 -6.11
C LEU A 170 9.60 -13.96 -6.15
N GLY A 171 10.36 -13.17 -6.90
CA GLY A 171 11.83 -13.25 -7.01
C GLY A 171 12.58 -12.89 -5.73
N ILE A 172 11.92 -12.99 -4.59
CA ILE A 172 12.47 -12.82 -3.24
C ILE A 172 13.04 -14.15 -2.80
N ASP A 173 14.30 -14.17 -2.37
CA ASP A 173 14.84 -15.32 -1.63
C ASP A 173 14.20 -15.36 -0.24
N LEU A 174 13.17 -16.20 -0.09
CA LEU A 174 12.69 -16.57 1.24
C LEU A 174 13.85 -17.32 1.92
N PRO A 175 14.30 -16.89 3.11
CA PRO A 175 15.45 -17.52 3.74
C PRO A 175 15.21 -19.01 3.89
N PHE A 176 16.26 -19.77 3.56
CA PHE A 176 16.26 -21.21 3.61
C PHE A 176 15.81 -21.66 4.99
N CYS A 177 14.73 -22.41 5.02
CA CYS A 177 14.39 -23.12 6.22
C CYS A 177 15.07 -24.49 6.20
N LEU A 178 16.08 -24.65 7.04
CA LEU A 178 17.05 -25.73 6.97
C LEU A 178 16.66 -27.00 7.74
N ALA A 179 15.39 -27.14 8.12
CA ALA A 179 14.99 -28.23 8.99
C ALA A 179 13.62 -28.81 8.62
N ASP A 180 13.40 -30.04 9.07
CA ASP A 180 12.28 -30.86 8.63
C ASP A 180 10.93 -30.26 9.02
N GLY A 181 9.94 -30.41 8.13
CA GLY A 181 8.60 -29.85 8.33
C GLY A 181 8.49 -28.33 8.18
N CYS A 182 9.48 -27.67 7.58
CA CYS A 182 9.47 -26.21 7.49
C CYS A 182 8.81 -25.66 6.22
N GLY A 183 8.08 -24.55 6.36
CA GLY A 183 7.53 -23.81 5.24
C GLY A 183 7.75 -22.31 5.35
N SER A 184 7.78 -21.66 4.19
CA SER A 184 7.75 -20.22 4.06
C SER A 184 6.75 -19.81 2.97
N SER A 185 6.13 -18.66 3.13
CA SER A 185 5.25 -18.09 2.13
C SER A 185 5.34 -16.57 2.17
N ALA A 186 5.10 -15.94 1.03
CA ALA A 186 4.96 -14.51 0.92
C ALA A 186 3.83 -14.16 -0.06
N GLN A 187 3.10 -13.10 0.27
CA GLN A 187 2.09 -12.47 -0.56
C GLN A 187 2.47 -11.01 -0.75
N PHE A 188 2.32 -10.51 -1.97
CA PHE A 188 2.56 -9.12 -2.31
C PHE A 188 1.41 -8.60 -3.18
N ASN A 189 0.83 -7.47 -2.79
CA ASN A 189 -0.25 -6.84 -3.54
C ASN A 189 0.18 -5.44 -3.99
N LEU A 190 -0.13 -5.10 -5.24
CA LEU A 190 0.08 -3.77 -5.80
C LEU A 190 -1.12 -2.89 -5.45
N LEU A 191 -1.20 -2.48 -4.19
CA LEU A 191 -2.37 -1.76 -3.68
C LEU A 191 -2.50 -0.38 -4.29
N HIS A 192 -3.71 -0.05 -4.74
CA HIS A 192 -4.01 1.20 -5.45
C HIS A 192 -3.21 1.40 -6.74
N MET A 193 -2.54 0.36 -7.24
CA MET A 193 -1.88 0.34 -8.54
C MET A 193 -2.56 -0.72 -9.39
N TYR A 194 -2.92 -0.35 -10.61
CA TYR A 194 -3.41 -1.32 -11.58
C TYR A 194 -2.66 -1.13 -12.90
N TYR A 195 -2.46 -2.24 -13.57
CA TYR A 195 -1.82 -2.27 -14.86
C TYR A 195 -2.89 -2.34 -15.95
N ALA A 196 -2.96 -1.33 -16.80
CA ALA A 196 -3.91 -1.27 -17.91
C ALA A 196 -3.26 -0.58 -19.12
N ASP A 197 -3.53 -1.10 -20.32
CA ASP A 197 -3.08 -0.52 -21.59
C ASP A 197 -1.56 -0.26 -21.66
N GLY A 198 -0.75 -1.14 -21.05
CA GLY A 198 0.70 -1.00 -21.08
C GLY A 198 1.29 -0.16 -19.93
N LEU A 199 0.44 0.48 -19.13
CA LEU A 199 0.83 1.51 -18.17
C LEU A 199 0.34 1.20 -16.76
N PHE A 200 1.12 1.64 -15.77
CA PHE A 200 0.68 1.69 -14.39
C PHE A 200 -0.14 2.93 -14.12
N ASN A 201 -1.33 2.71 -13.57
CA ASN A 201 -2.25 3.75 -13.18
C ASN A 201 -2.59 3.63 -11.70
N PHE A 202 -2.87 4.78 -11.09
CA PHE A 202 -3.33 4.85 -9.71
C PHE A 202 -4.84 4.57 -9.65
N ASN A 203 -5.25 3.56 -8.86
CA ASN A 203 -6.66 3.26 -8.59
C ASN A 203 -7.00 3.56 -7.12
N PRO A 204 -7.63 4.71 -6.83
CA PRO A 204 -8.06 5.05 -5.48
C PRO A 204 -9.18 4.16 -4.91
N GLN A 205 -9.82 3.31 -5.73
CA GLN A 205 -10.95 2.46 -5.32
C GLN A 205 -10.51 1.04 -4.91
N ASP A 206 -9.21 0.75 -4.88
CA ASP A 206 -8.71 -0.54 -4.45
C ASP A 206 -8.87 -0.72 -2.94
N THR A 207 -9.78 -1.60 -2.53
CA THR A 207 -10.09 -1.83 -1.12
C THR A 207 -9.21 -2.89 -0.44
N ARG A 208 -8.25 -3.47 -1.18
CA ARG A 208 -7.35 -4.47 -0.60
C ARG A 208 -6.48 -3.79 0.48
N GLY A 209 -6.48 -4.36 1.68
CA GLY A 209 -5.74 -3.78 2.82
C GLY A 209 -4.38 -4.42 3.10
N LEU A 210 -4.09 -5.60 2.57
CA LEU A 210 -2.84 -6.30 2.82
C LEU A 210 -1.81 -5.97 1.72
N LEU A 211 -0.78 -5.20 2.04
CA LEU A 211 0.28 -4.85 1.09
C LEU A 211 1.27 -5.99 0.90
N PHE A 212 1.71 -6.56 2.02
CA PHE A 212 2.71 -7.60 2.05
C PHE A 212 2.48 -8.51 3.26
N ASN A 213 2.44 -9.81 3.02
CA ASN A 213 2.47 -10.83 4.07
C ASN A 213 3.69 -11.70 3.85
N ARG A 214 4.35 -12.07 4.93
CA ARG A 214 5.33 -13.14 4.95
C ARG A 214 5.07 -14.02 6.14
N ASN A 215 5.10 -15.33 5.93
CA ASN A 215 4.94 -16.31 6.98
C ASN A 215 6.07 -17.34 6.86
N ASN A 216 6.78 -17.60 7.95
CA ASN A 216 7.74 -18.70 8.06
C ASN A 216 7.32 -19.52 9.28
N TRP A 217 7.25 -20.83 9.13
CA TRP A 217 6.94 -21.72 10.24
C TRP A 217 7.85 -22.93 10.20
N TYR A 218 8.35 -23.29 11.37
CA TYR A 218 9.15 -24.45 11.61
C TYR A 218 8.36 -25.43 12.47
N ASN A 219 8.07 -26.61 11.92
CA ASN A 219 7.39 -27.68 12.64
C ASN A 219 8.32 -28.89 12.78
N CYS A 220 9.12 -28.87 13.82
CA CYS A 220 9.92 -30.02 14.26
C CYS A 220 8.99 -31.15 14.77
N GLY A 221 9.10 -32.33 14.17
CA GLY A 221 8.32 -33.51 14.56
C GLY A 221 8.59 -34.02 15.98
N TYR A 222 7.57 -34.70 16.50
CA TYR A 222 7.34 -35.55 17.70
C TYR A 222 8.13 -35.36 19.02
N GLU A 223 9.35 -34.82 19.06
CA GLU A 223 10.10 -34.69 20.31
C GLU A 223 10.75 -33.30 20.46
N ASP A 224 9.95 -32.39 21.05
CA ASP A 224 10.42 -31.36 21.97
C ASP A 224 11.42 -30.30 21.45
N CYS A 225 11.13 -29.68 20.30
CA CYS A 225 11.70 -28.37 20.00
C CYS A 225 10.59 -27.30 19.99
N GLY A 226 10.86 -26.15 20.61
CA GLY A 226 9.93 -25.03 20.64
C GLY A 226 9.63 -24.55 19.22
N GLY A 227 8.45 -24.91 18.69
CA GLY A 227 8.01 -24.55 17.36
C GLY A 227 8.14 -23.03 17.12
N TYR A 228 8.74 -22.67 15.99
CA TYR A 228 8.96 -21.28 15.62
C TYR A 228 8.00 -20.93 14.48
N ALA A 229 6.94 -20.20 14.78
CA ALA A 229 6.03 -19.65 13.79
C ALA A 229 6.15 -18.13 13.80
N GLN A 230 6.40 -17.55 12.63
CA GLN A 230 6.51 -16.12 12.43
C GLN A 230 5.66 -15.67 11.26
N SER A 231 4.67 -14.85 11.54
CA SER A 231 3.90 -14.14 10.54
C SER A 231 4.15 -12.64 10.66
N GLN A 232 4.40 -12.01 9.53
CA GLN A 232 4.48 -10.57 9.39
C GLN A 232 3.46 -10.12 8.36
N ASN A 233 2.59 -9.22 8.76
CA ASN A 233 1.55 -8.66 7.92
C ASN A 233 1.70 -7.15 7.89
N LEU A 234 1.80 -6.59 6.69
CA LEU A 234 1.81 -5.16 6.46
C LEU A 234 0.48 -4.77 5.87
N TYR A 235 -0.36 -4.20 6.71
CA TYR A 235 -1.62 -3.64 6.29
C TYR A 235 -1.46 -2.15 6.01
N VAL A 236 -2.13 -1.71 4.95
CA VAL A 236 -2.38 -0.31 4.65
C VAL A 236 -3.89 -0.08 4.81
N HIS A 237 -4.34 1.15 5.02
CA HIS A 237 -5.76 1.47 5.16
C HIS A 237 -6.58 0.79 4.03
N ALA A 238 -7.70 0.10 4.29
CA ALA A 238 -8.79 0.45 5.21
C ALA A 238 -8.98 -0.47 6.42
N VAL A 239 -8.59 0.00 7.62
CA VAL A 239 -9.37 -0.38 8.82
C VAL A 239 -10.64 0.47 8.75
N PRO A 240 -11.86 -0.10 8.70
CA PRO A 240 -13.08 0.69 8.75
C PRO A 240 -12.98 1.62 9.97
N LEU A 241 -13.17 2.92 9.73
CA LEU A 241 -13.20 3.94 10.78
C LEU A 241 -13.94 3.36 12.00
N PRO A 242 -13.35 3.40 13.21
CA PRO A 242 -14.04 2.89 14.39
C PRO A 242 -15.41 3.56 14.43
N ALA A 243 -16.45 2.79 14.77
CA ALA A 243 -17.85 3.22 14.68
C ALA A 243 -18.11 4.60 15.32
N SER A 244 -17.26 5.04 16.26
CA SER A 244 -17.23 6.38 16.83
C SER A 244 -17.06 7.52 15.82
N ALA A 245 -16.25 7.37 14.77
CA ALA A 245 -16.08 8.39 13.74
C ALA A 245 -17.31 8.46 12.80
N LEU A 246 -17.93 7.30 12.49
CA LEU A 246 -19.21 7.26 11.80
C LEU A 246 -20.34 7.86 12.66
N LEU A 247 -20.31 7.66 13.98
CA LEU A 247 -21.24 8.28 14.92
C LEU A 247 -21.09 9.81 14.94
N LEU A 248 -19.87 10.34 14.88
CA LEU A 248 -19.61 11.78 14.78
C LEU A 248 -20.19 12.40 13.50
N ILE A 249 -20.02 11.73 12.35
CA ILE A 249 -20.60 12.18 11.06
C ILE A 249 -22.13 12.12 11.12
N SER A 250 -22.70 11.03 11.64
CA SER A 250 -24.16 10.89 11.78
C SER A 250 -24.77 11.91 12.76
N GLY A 251 -24.05 12.27 13.83
CA GLY A 251 -24.47 13.27 14.81
C GLY A 251 -24.51 14.69 14.23
N LEU A 252 -23.55 15.03 13.37
CA LEU A 252 -23.52 16.31 12.63
C LEU A 252 -24.68 16.44 11.65
N VAL A 253 -25.04 15.37 10.94
CA VAL A 253 -26.20 15.36 10.02
C VAL A 253 -27.52 15.37 10.80
N GLY A 254 -27.61 14.67 11.93
CA GLY A 254 -28.81 14.67 12.78
C GLY A 254 -29.07 16.03 13.47
N GLY A 255 -28.02 16.74 13.90
CA GLY A 255 -28.14 18.04 14.57
C GLY A 255 -28.70 19.16 13.68
N THR A 256 -28.40 19.12 12.38
CA THR A 256 -28.91 20.12 11.41
C THR A 256 -30.39 19.91 11.06
N LEU A 257 -30.91 18.69 11.20
CA LEU A 257 -32.33 18.39 11.01
C LEU A 257 -33.17 18.75 12.25
N SER A 258 -32.61 18.67 13.45
CA SER A 258 -33.33 18.97 14.70
C SER A 258 -33.58 20.46 14.94
N THR A 259 -32.75 21.36 14.39
CA THR A 259 -32.96 22.82 14.51
C THR A 259 -34.02 23.37 13.57
N ARG A 260 -34.58 22.55 12.67
CA ARG A 260 -35.66 22.95 11.73
C ARG A 260 -37.08 22.92 12.32
N ARG A 261 -37.25 22.61 13.61
CA ARG A 261 -38.57 22.35 14.18
C ARG A 261 -38.97 23.29 15.31
N GLN A 262 -38.86 24.61 15.12
CA GLN A 262 -39.53 25.58 15.99
C GLN A 262 -39.77 26.93 15.30
N TYR A 263 -40.67 26.95 14.32
CA TYR A 263 -41.40 28.17 13.95
C TYR A 263 -42.84 27.78 13.60
N SER A 264 -43.63 27.42 14.63
CA SER A 264 -45.10 27.36 14.50
C SER A 264 -45.68 28.74 14.80
N LYS A 265 -46.40 29.32 13.84
CA LYS A 265 -47.14 30.57 14.03
C LYS A 265 -48.26 30.40 15.07
N PRO A 266 -48.57 31.43 15.87
CA PRO A 266 -49.74 31.44 16.73
C PRO A 266 -51.01 31.49 15.87
N LYS A 267 -52.01 30.70 16.25
CA LYS A 267 -53.38 30.78 15.72
C LYS A 267 -54.10 31.97 16.36
N GLU A 268 -54.97 32.59 15.56
CA GLU A 268 -55.85 33.72 15.86
C GLU A 268 -56.68 33.55 17.14
#